data_AF-A0A973U4S7-F1
#
_entry.id   AF-A0A973U4S7-F1
#
_cell.length_a   1.000
_cell.length_b   1.000
_cell.length_c   1.000
_cell.angle_alpha   90.00
_cell.angle_beta   90.00
_cell.angle_gamma   90.00
#
_symmetry.space_group_name_H-M   'P 1'
#
loop_
_entity.id
_entity.type
_entity.pdbx_description
1 polymer ?
#
loop_
_entity_poly.entity_id
_entity_poly.type
_entity_poly.pdbx_seq_one_letter_code
_entity_poly.pdbx_strand_id
1 'polypeptide(L)'
;MTVNPSGWRPSTPSNEQGDAQTVTGNRALMLEEPLLFEIGSTEQTGVDFPEFKANAGRLGGLDRNREIGLAGLSEPEAVRHYTRLSRQNYAIDLGLFPLGSCTMKHNPRLNEIGRA
;
A
#
# COMPACT_ATOMS: atom_id res chain seq x y z
N MET A 1 -30.99 -11.57 22.85
CA MET A 1 -29.60 -11.09 22.92
C MET A 1 -28.72 -12.25 23.35
N THR A 2 -28.15 -12.98 22.38
CA THR A 2 -27.22 -14.07 22.64
C THR A 2 -25.80 -13.52 22.56
N VAL A 3 -25.13 -13.46 23.71
CA VAL A 3 -23.74 -13.05 23.86
C VAL A 3 -22.82 -14.19 23.41
N ASN A 4 -21.79 -13.88 22.61
CA ASN A 4 -20.76 -14.83 22.19
C ASN A 4 -19.84 -15.18 23.39
N PRO A 5 -19.65 -16.47 23.73
CA PRO A 5 -18.84 -16.91 24.87
C PRO A 5 -17.32 -16.74 24.72
N SER A 6 -16.79 -16.39 23.55
CA SER A 6 -15.37 -16.04 23.40
C SER A 6 -15.19 -14.52 23.43
N GLY A 7 -14.90 -13.99 24.62
CA GLY A 7 -14.53 -12.59 24.81
C GLY A 7 -13.32 -12.19 23.96
N TRP A 8 -13.35 -10.96 23.45
CA TRP A 8 -12.29 -10.31 22.66
C TRP A 8 -12.25 -10.63 21.16
N ARG A 9 -13.36 -10.50 20.44
CA ARG A 9 -13.30 -10.06 19.03
C ARG A 9 -14.06 -8.75 18.88
N PRO A 10 -13.40 -7.63 18.55
CA PRO A 10 -14.09 -6.50 17.98
C PRO A 10 -14.62 -6.95 16.62
N SER A 11 -15.86 -7.43 16.57
CA SER A 11 -16.58 -7.48 15.30
C SER A 11 -16.98 -6.06 14.96
N THR A 12 -16.77 -5.65 13.71
CA THR A 12 -17.50 -4.52 13.15
C THR A 12 -18.98 -4.73 13.43
N PRO A 13 -19.70 -3.73 13.99
CA PRO A 13 -21.14 -3.87 14.19
C PRO A 13 -21.76 -4.23 12.85
N SER A 14 -22.43 -5.38 12.79
CA SER A 14 -23.22 -5.78 11.63
C SER A 14 -24.36 -4.79 11.50
N ASN A 15 -24.19 -3.80 10.63
CA ASN A 15 -25.25 -2.86 10.35
C ASN A 15 -26.25 -3.57 9.44
N GLU A 16 -27.39 -4.00 9.99
CA GLU A 16 -28.54 -4.51 9.21
C GLU A 16 -29.25 -3.40 8.42
N GLN A 17 -28.73 -2.17 8.45
CA GLN A 17 -29.19 -1.07 7.60
C GLN A 17 -28.45 -1.13 6.28
N GLY A 18 -29.23 -1.34 5.21
CA GLY A 18 -28.77 -1.61 3.84
C GLY A 18 -27.53 -0.83 3.43
N ASP A 19 -26.64 -1.54 2.75
CA ASP A 19 -25.37 -1.06 2.24
C ASP A 19 -25.62 0.10 1.26
N ALA A 20 -25.71 1.33 1.78
CA ALA A 20 -25.88 2.52 0.98
C ALA A 20 -24.59 2.74 0.20
N GLN A 21 -24.57 2.28 -1.06
CA GLN A 21 -23.44 2.45 -1.96
C GLN A 21 -23.19 3.94 -2.18
N THR A 22 -21.98 4.39 -1.83
CA THR A 22 -21.55 5.75 -2.15
C THR A 22 -21.03 5.77 -3.59
N VAL A 23 -21.20 6.90 -4.28
CA VAL A 23 -20.78 7.07 -5.68
C VAL A 23 -19.28 6.82 -5.86
N THR A 24 -18.49 7.08 -4.83
CA THR A 24 -17.02 6.91 -4.83
C THR A 24 -16.55 5.63 -4.16
N GLY A 25 -17.44 4.77 -3.64
CA GLY A 25 -17.09 3.60 -2.82
C GLY A 25 -16.66 3.93 -1.37
N ASN A 26 -16.26 5.18 -1.09
CA ASN A 26 -15.79 5.62 0.23
C ASN A 26 -16.87 5.52 1.32
N ARG A 27 -16.47 5.08 2.52
CA ARG A 27 -17.35 4.98 3.71
C ARG A 27 -16.78 5.81 4.85
N ALA A 28 -17.29 7.03 5.03
CA ALA A 28 -16.77 8.00 6.01
C ALA A 28 -15.24 8.20 5.87
N LEU A 29 -14.44 7.88 6.90
CA LEU A 29 -12.98 7.97 6.87
C LEU A 29 -12.29 6.74 6.26
N MET A 30 -13.05 5.73 5.82
CA MET A 30 -12.53 4.60 5.05
C MET A 30 -12.60 4.94 3.57
N LEU A 31 -11.46 5.39 3.04
CA LEU A 31 -11.29 5.70 1.63
C LEU A 31 -10.95 4.41 0.88
N GLU A 32 -11.69 4.11 -0.18
CA GLU A 32 -11.25 3.13 -1.17
C GLU A 32 -10.11 3.75 -1.99
N GLU A 33 -9.03 3.00 -2.15
CA GLU A 33 -7.86 3.46 -2.89
C GLU A 33 -7.78 2.65 -4.19
N PRO A 34 -7.83 3.32 -5.37
CA PRO A 34 -7.72 2.64 -6.65
C PRO A 34 -6.35 2.00 -6.85
N LEU A 35 -6.23 1.12 -7.84
CA LEU A 35 -4.95 0.54 -8.19
C LEU A 35 -3.99 1.63 -8.70
N LEU A 36 -2.70 1.43 -8.46
CA LEU A 36 -1.66 2.35 -8.93
C LEU A 36 -1.76 2.64 -10.44
N PHE A 37 -2.15 1.64 -11.23
CA PHE A 37 -2.31 1.72 -12.69
C PHE A 37 -3.57 2.46 -13.16
N GLU A 38 -4.55 2.66 -12.27
CA GLU A 38 -5.78 3.41 -12.55
C GLU A 38 -5.59 4.91 -12.28
N ILE A 39 -4.58 5.25 -11.48
CA ILE A 39 -4.25 6.63 -11.09
C ILE A 39 -3.07 7.16 -11.90
N GLY A 40 -2.02 6.34 -12.06
CA GLY A 40 -0.76 6.76 -12.67
C GLY A 40 -0.76 6.75 -14.20
N SER A 41 0.16 7.51 -14.78
CA SER A 41 0.42 7.58 -16.22
C SER A 41 1.81 7.07 -16.54
N THR A 42 2.01 6.43 -17.69
CA THR A 42 3.35 6.01 -18.15
C THR A 42 4.26 7.18 -18.54
N GLU A 43 3.72 8.39 -18.63
CA GLU A 43 4.43 9.58 -19.11
C GLU A 43 5.02 10.46 -18.00
N GLN A 44 4.71 10.16 -16.74
CA GLN A 44 5.07 11.01 -15.61
C GLN A 44 6.13 10.38 -14.70
N THR A 45 6.97 11.20 -14.08
CA THR A 45 7.86 10.80 -12.99
C THR A 45 7.71 11.76 -11.82
N GLY A 46 7.76 11.23 -10.60
CA GLY A 46 7.67 12.01 -9.37
C GLY A 46 9.03 12.42 -8.82
N VAL A 47 10.11 11.94 -9.43
CA VAL A 47 11.48 12.25 -9.03
C VAL A 47 12.28 12.69 -10.25
N ASP A 48 13.22 13.59 -10.01
CA ASP A 48 14.20 14.00 -10.99
C ASP A 48 15.31 12.96 -11.07
N PHE A 49 15.46 12.34 -12.23
CA PHE A 49 16.59 11.47 -12.51
C PHE A 49 17.73 12.29 -13.12
N PRO A 50 18.99 12.00 -12.78
CA PRO A 50 20.11 12.55 -13.52
C PRO A 50 20.04 12.09 -14.99
N GLU A 51 20.59 12.90 -15.89
CA GLU A 51 20.64 12.56 -17.31
C GLU A 51 21.32 11.20 -17.52
N PHE A 52 20.59 10.27 -18.13
CA PHE A 52 21.09 8.93 -18.37
C PHE A 52 22.00 8.93 -19.60
N LYS A 53 23.28 8.54 -19.42
CA LYS A 53 24.20 8.28 -20.52
C LYS A 53 24.13 6.81 -20.90
N ALA A 54 23.62 6.53 -22.09
CA ALA A 54 23.57 5.17 -22.63
C ALA A 54 25.00 4.61 -22.79
N ASN A 55 25.28 3.49 -22.13
CA ASN A 55 26.49 2.70 -22.36
C ASN A 55 26.19 1.64 -23.42
N ALA A 56 27.23 1.15 -24.12
CA ALA A 56 27.08 0.05 -25.06
C ALA A 56 26.34 -1.14 -24.41
N GLY A 57 25.29 -1.62 -25.06
CA GLY A 57 24.39 -2.63 -24.52
C GLY A 57 25.13 -3.90 -24.12
N ARG A 58 25.07 -4.26 -22.84
CA ARG A 58 25.70 -5.49 -22.30
C ARG A 58 24.81 -6.73 -22.42
N LEU A 59 23.64 -6.58 -23.06
CA LEU A 59 22.58 -7.58 -23.09
C LEU A 59 22.65 -8.51 -24.30
N GLY A 60 23.61 -8.34 -25.20
CA GLY A 60 23.85 -9.28 -26.30
C GLY A 60 22.66 -9.50 -27.23
N GLY A 61 21.88 -8.44 -27.49
CA GLY A 61 20.66 -8.51 -28.32
C GLY A 61 19.39 -8.89 -27.57
N LEU A 62 19.44 -9.01 -26.24
CA LEU A 62 18.26 -9.21 -25.37
C LEU A 62 17.69 -7.87 -24.86
N ASP A 63 17.84 -6.81 -25.64
CA ASP A 63 17.27 -5.52 -25.30
C ASP A 63 15.74 -5.59 -25.30
N ARG A 64 15.14 -4.73 -24.47
CA ARG A 64 13.68 -4.69 -24.32
C ARG A 64 13.05 -4.23 -25.64
N ASN A 65 12.06 -4.98 -26.14
CA ASN A 65 11.36 -4.70 -27.40
C ASN A 65 9.96 -4.08 -27.24
N ARG A 66 9.53 -3.82 -26.01
CA ARG A 66 8.21 -3.27 -25.67
C ARG A 66 8.32 -2.32 -24.48
N GLU A 67 7.38 -1.42 -24.33
CA GLU A 67 7.35 -0.54 -23.16
C GLU A 67 7.16 -1.34 -21.86
N ILE A 68 7.69 -0.79 -20.75
CA ILE A 68 7.63 -1.46 -19.45
C ILE A 68 6.25 -1.35 -18.79
N GLY A 69 5.45 -0.35 -19.17
CA GLY A 69 4.09 -0.14 -18.67
C GLY A 69 4.01 0.16 -17.17
N LEU A 70 5.05 0.79 -16.60
CA LEU A 70 5.03 1.17 -15.18
C LEU A 70 4.21 2.45 -15.00
N ALA A 71 3.35 2.45 -13.98
CA ALA A 71 2.60 3.64 -13.59
C ALA A 71 3.56 4.67 -12.99
N GLY A 72 3.64 5.82 -13.63
CA GLY A 72 4.32 7.01 -13.17
C GLY A 72 3.36 7.96 -12.46
N LEU A 73 3.81 8.51 -11.34
CA LEU A 73 3.04 9.45 -10.51
C LEU A 73 3.94 10.59 -10.07
N SER A 74 3.37 11.77 -9.82
CA SER A 74 4.08 12.81 -9.08
C SER A 74 4.37 12.38 -7.64
N GLU A 75 5.39 12.98 -7.01
CA GLU A 75 5.70 12.75 -5.59
C GLU A 75 4.48 12.87 -4.65
N PRO A 76 3.67 13.95 -4.69
CA PRO A 76 2.51 14.05 -3.81
C PRO A 76 1.41 13.02 -4.10
N GLU A 77 1.28 12.55 -5.34
CA GLU A 77 0.36 11.46 -5.67
C GLU A 77 0.83 10.14 -5.08
N ALA A 78 2.11 9.81 -5.23
CA ALA A 78 2.71 8.61 -4.63
C ALA A 78 2.55 8.62 -3.09
N VAL A 79 2.86 9.74 -2.43
CA VAL A 79 2.69 9.88 -0.98
C VAL A 79 1.24 9.67 -0.56
N ARG A 80 0.27 10.29 -1.25
CA ARG A 80 -1.16 10.13 -0.95
C ARG A 80 -1.63 8.68 -1.14
N HIS A 81 -1.23 8.04 -2.23
CA HIS A 81 -1.59 6.67 -2.54
C HIS A 81 -1.14 5.70 -1.45
N TYR A 82 0.17 5.69 -1.13
CA TYR A 82 0.70 4.78 -0.11
C TYR A 82 0.23 5.11 1.31
N THR A 83 -0.05 6.38 1.62
CA THR A 83 -0.63 6.77 2.91
C THR A 83 -2.06 6.26 3.07
N ARG A 84 -2.87 6.24 2.01
CA ARG A 84 -4.24 5.69 2.07
C ARG A 84 -4.21 4.17 2.11
N LEU A 85 -3.35 3.55 1.31
CA LEU A 85 -3.17 2.09 1.31
C LEU A 85 -2.69 1.57 2.67
N SER A 86 -1.79 2.28 3.36
CA SER A 86 -1.30 1.85 4.69
C SER A 86 -2.41 1.81 5.75
N ARG A 87 -3.44 2.66 5.63
CA ARG A 87 -4.60 2.66 6.53
C ARG A 87 -5.53 1.46 6.34
N GLN A 88 -5.43 0.78 5.20
CA GLN A 88 -6.15 -0.46 4.91
C GLN A 88 -5.38 -1.70 5.38
N ASN A 89 -4.15 -1.53 5.89
CA ASN A 89 -3.34 -2.63 6.42
C ASN A 89 -3.35 -2.65 7.95
N TYR A 90 -3.33 -3.85 8.53
CA TYR A 90 -3.05 -4.03 9.96
C TYR A 90 -1.57 -4.32 10.14
N ALA A 91 -0.92 -3.60 11.06
CA ALA A 91 0.52 -3.68 11.29
C ALA A 91 0.82 -4.01 12.76
N ILE A 92 2.00 -4.58 13.01
CA ILE A 92 2.49 -4.88 14.35
C ILE A 92 2.57 -3.64 15.27
N ASP A 93 2.72 -2.46 14.68
CA ASP A 93 2.75 -1.19 15.40
C ASP A 93 1.37 -0.75 15.91
N LEU A 94 0.28 -1.31 15.37
CA LEU A 94 -1.09 -0.96 15.73
C LEU A 94 -1.63 -1.81 16.89
N GLY A 95 -1.08 -3.00 17.11
CA GLY A 95 -1.51 -3.89 18.19
C GLY A 95 -0.99 -5.32 18.07
N LEU A 96 -1.65 -6.23 18.80
CA LEU A 96 -1.20 -7.62 18.92
C LEU A 96 -1.37 -8.39 17.59
N PHE A 97 -0.30 -9.07 17.17
CA PHE A 97 -0.26 -9.87 15.95
C PHE A 97 0.06 -11.35 16.27
N PRO A 98 -0.90 -12.14 16.81
CA PRO A 98 -0.62 -13.45 17.38
C PRO A 98 -0.60 -14.56 16.31
N LEU A 99 0.32 -14.46 15.36
CA LEU A 99 0.54 -15.50 14.35
C LEU A 99 1.60 -16.51 14.83
N GLY A 100 1.18 -17.77 15.00
CA GLY A 100 2.06 -18.88 15.32
C GLY A 100 3.12 -19.09 14.23
N SER A 101 4.32 -19.53 14.64
CA SER A 101 5.49 -19.78 13.77
C SER A 101 6.10 -18.56 13.04
N CYS A 102 5.42 -17.41 12.95
CA CYS A 102 5.96 -16.21 12.30
C CYS A 102 6.89 -15.40 13.22
N THR A 103 6.79 -15.55 14.54
CA THR A 103 7.54 -14.76 15.53
C THR A 103 7.44 -13.25 15.26
N MET A 104 6.20 -12.77 15.10
CA MET A 104 5.89 -11.34 14.89
C MET A 104 6.16 -10.54 16.19
N LYS A 105 7.45 -10.30 16.45
CA LYS A 105 7.98 -9.56 17.61
C LYS A 105 8.12 -8.07 17.29
N HIS A 106 8.10 -7.25 18.34
CA HIS A 106 8.34 -5.81 18.21
C HIS A 106 9.62 -5.53 17.41
N ASN A 107 9.52 -4.59 16.44
CA ASN A 107 10.65 -4.07 15.68
C ASN A 107 11.09 -2.71 16.27
N PRO A 108 12.19 -2.64 17.04
CA PRO A 108 12.66 -1.38 17.62
C PRO A 108 13.02 -0.35 16.55
N ARG A 109 12.47 0.86 16.65
CA ARG A 109 12.73 1.95 15.69
C ARG A 109 14.21 2.32 15.57
N LEU A 110 15.01 2.06 16.60
CA LEU A 110 16.46 2.25 16.57
C LEU A 110 17.13 1.45 15.44
N ASN A 111 16.58 0.28 15.09
CA ASN A 111 17.13 -0.58 14.05
C ASN A 111 16.93 -0.01 12.64
N GLU A 112 15.96 0.90 12.44
CA GLU A 112 15.71 1.55 11.15
C GLU A 112 16.76 2.63 10.84
N ILE A 113 17.34 3.25 11.88
CA ILE A 113 18.35 4.30 11.78
C ILE A 113 19.75 3.69 11.77
N GLY A 114 19.91 2.47 11.24
CA GLY A 114 21.19 1.75 11.21
C GLY A 114 22.31 2.69 10.77
N ARG A 115 23.22 2.99 11.70
CA ARG A 115 24.38 3.85 11.43
C ARG A 115 25.15 3.25 10.25
N ALA A 116 25.29 4.03 9.18
CA ALA A 116 26.36 3.86 8.19
C ALA A 116 27.72 4.21 8.81
#